data_AF-A0A8X6P8F1-F1
#
_entry.id   AF-A0A8X6P8F1-F1
#
_cell.length_a   1.000
_cell.length_b   1.000
_cell.length_c   1.000
_cell.angle_alpha   90.00
_cell.angle_beta   90.00
_cell.angle_gamma   90.00
#
_symmetry.space_group_name_H-M   'P 1'
#
loop_
_entity.id
_entity.type
_entity.pdbx_description
1 polymer ?
#
loop_
_entity_poly.entity_id
_entity_poly.type
_entity_poly.pdbx_seq_one_letter_code
_entity_poly.pdbx_strand_id
1 'polypeptide(L)'
;MMDSLLSLEVLAIRKIAIRFYDDLDINTLEHGPVLFSKLSSSEKWEPIVKKKMWSIKLPLILQKKIIRSMRVLHVEIGEWKLDHSSILKYTSVEPPIKYVWKGDGTIDRLKTAMSYIQNESYDLSKRFQMARVYWFHKEAEQMWKNMPDTTRRNLSAFDEDDIFCQWKCAMNNWIALIKSKTADWKRHLFSHRLS
;
A
#
# COMPACT_ATOMS: atom_id res chain seq x y z
N MET A 1 15.70 18.15 -3.71
CA MET A 1 16.96 17.42 -3.90
C MET A 1 16.95 16.89 -5.32
N MET A 2 18.02 17.12 -6.09
CA MET A 2 18.06 17.07 -7.57
C MET A 2 17.55 15.75 -8.19
N ASP A 3 16.47 15.84 -8.96
CA ASP A 3 16.07 14.82 -9.94
C ASP A 3 17.06 14.86 -11.11
N SER A 4 18.17 14.14 -11.01
CA SER A 4 18.94 13.79 -12.20
C SER A 4 18.08 12.86 -13.05
N LEU A 5 17.61 13.33 -14.20
CA LEU A 5 16.80 12.54 -15.13
C LEU A 5 17.52 11.21 -15.41
N LEU A 6 16.89 10.10 -15.03
CA LEU A 6 17.45 8.78 -15.30
C LEU A 6 17.60 8.59 -16.80
N SER A 7 18.71 7.99 -17.23
CA SER A 7 18.90 7.71 -18.65
C SER A 7 17.81 6.76 -19.17
N LEU A 8 17.48 6.88 -20.45
CA LEU A 8 16.50 6.00 -21.10
C LEU A 8 16.87 4.51 -20.93
N GLU A 9 18.17 4.21 -20.95
CA GLU A 9 18.68 2.87 -20.69
C GLU A 9 18.30 2.38 -19.27
N VAL A 10 18.51 3.20 -18.24
CA VAL A 10 18.17 2.84 -16.85
C VAL A 10 16.67 2.63 -16.70
N LEU A 11 15.84 3.50 -17.31
CA LEU A 11 14.39 3.35 -17.29
C LEU A 11 13.93 2.08 -18.01
N ALA A 12 14.55 1.74 -19.16
CA ALA A 12 14.26 0.51 -19.89
C ALA A 12 14.61 -0.74 -19.06
N ILE A 13 15.80 -0.76 -18.45
CA ILE A 13 16.23 -1.84 -17.56
C ILE A 13 15.29 -1.98 -16.36
N ARG A 14 14.86 -0.86 -15.75
CA ARG A 14 13.91 -0.87 -14.62
C ARG A 14 12.55 -1.43 -15.02
N LYS A 15 12.01 -1.02 -16.17
CA LYS A 15 10.76 -1.58 -16.70
C LYS A 15 10.84 -3.09 -16.93
N ILE A 16 11.98 -3.57 -17.43
CA ILE A 16 12.22 -5.00 -17.59
C ILE A 16 12.26 -5.68 -16.21
N ALA A 17 13.00 -5.13 -15.24
CA ALA A 17 13.08 -5.66 -13.88
C ALA A 17 11.71 -5.76 -13.20
N ILE A 18 10.87 -4.72 -13.31
CA ILE A 18 9.49 -4.74 -12.80
C ILE A 18 8.70 -5.91 -13.38
N ARG A 19 8.76 -6.10 -14.71
CA ARG A 19 8.10 -7.24 -15.36
C ARG A 19 8.64 -8.58 -14.87
N PHE A 20 9.94 -8.70 -14.64
CA PHE A 20 10.51 -9.91 -14.03
C PHE A 20 9.96 -10.16 -12.64
N TYR A 21 9.86 -9.13 -11.81
CA TYR A 21 9.32 -9.24 -10.46
C TYR A 21 7.87 -9.75 -10.47
N ASP A 22 7.02 -9.11 -11.28
CA ASP A 22 5.60 -9.43 -11.37
C ASP A 22 5.35 -10.83 -11.96
N ASP A 23 6.20 -11.30 -12.88
CA ASP A 23 6.09 -12.60 -13.56
C ASP A 23 6.76 -13.75 -12.79
N LEU A 24 7.56 -13.46 -11.76
CA LEU A 24 8.33 -14.48 -11.06
C LEU A 24 7.63 -15.09 -9.85
N ASP A 25 6.45 -14.58 -9.46
CA ASP A 25 5.85 -14.91 -8.17
C ASP A 25 6.87 -14.79 -7.02
N ILE A 26 7.83 -13.85 -7.11
CA ILE A 26 8.78 -13.59 -6.01
C ILE A 26 8.01 -13.26 -4.73
N ASN A 27 6.84 -12.63 -4.87
CA ASN A 27 5.85 -12.43 -3.82
C ASN A 27 5.52 -13.71 -3.02
N THR A 28 5.52 -14.89 -3.65
CA THR A 28 5.27 -16.17 -2.98
C THR A 28 6.42 -16.62 -2.07
N LEU A 29 7.65 -16.19 -2.36
CA LEU A 29 8.83 -16.43 -1.52
C LEU A 29 8.86 -15.52 -0.28
N GLU A 30 8.10 -14.43 -0.31
CA GLU A 30 8.01 -13.46 0.79
C GLU A 30 7.03 -13.91 1.90
N HIS A 31 6.26 -14.99 1.69
CA HIS A 31 5.31 -15.56 2.67
C HIS A 31 5.92 -16.63 3.60
N GLY A 32 7.24 -16.85 3.57
CA GLY A 32 7.92 -17.69 4.56
C GLY A 32 7.79 -17.11 5.98
N PRO A 33 7.63 -17.94 7.03
CA PRO A 33 7.44 -17.46 8.39
C PRO A 33 8.72 -16.76 8.88
N VAL A 34 8.53 -15.53 9.36
CA VAL A 34 9.39 -14.83 10.33
C VAL A 34 10.77 -14.36 9.79
N LEU A 35 11.07 -13.07 10.02
CA LEU A 35 12.35 -12.35 9.82
C LEU A 35 12.62 -11.68 8.45
N PHE A 36 11.83 -10.66 8.11
CA PHE A 36 12.36 -9.54 7.29
C PHE A 36 12.77 -8.32 8.15
N SER A 37 12.74 -8.45 9.49
CA SER A 37 13.19 -7.41 10.44
C SER A 37 14.72 -7.30 10.58
N LYS A 38 15.49 -7.97 9.73
CA LYS A 38 16.93 -7.75 9.60
C LYS A 38 17.29 -7.70 8.12
N LEU A 39 17.80 -6.57 7.69
CA LEU A 39 18.64 -6.41 6.51
C LEU A 39 19.63 -7.60 6.40
N SER A 40 19.33 -8.66 5.63
CA SER A 40 20.33 -9.66 5.18
C SER A 40 19.84 -10.81 4.28
N SER A 41 18.56 -11.01 3.99
CA SER A 41 18.12 -12.11 3.10
C SER A 41 18.30 -11.82 1.60
N SER A 42 19.30 -11.00 1.25
CA SER A 42 19.58 -10.49 -0.10
C SER A 42 19.90 -11.55 -1.16
N GLU A 43 19.92 -12.85 -0.81
CA GLU A 43 20.39 -13.92 -1.70
C GLU A 43 19.36 -15.01 -2.01
N LYS A 44 18.14 -15.01 -1.47
CA LYS A 44 17.16 -16.07 -1.82
C LYS A 44 16.47 -15.84 -3.16
N TRP A 45 16.21 -14.58 -3.51
CA TRP A 45 15.55 -14.23 -4.77
C TRP A 45 16.53 -14.23 -5.95
N GLU A 46 17.81 -13.88 -5.72
CA GLU A 46 18.80 -13.69 -6.79
C GLU A 46 19.07 -14.98 -7.60
N PRO A 47 19.21 -16.18 -7.00
CA PRO A 47 19.33 -17.44 -7.74
C PRO A 47 18.12 -17.74 -8.63
N ILE A 48 16.91 -17.40 -8.18
CA ILE A 48 15.66 -17.64 -8.92
C ILE A 48 15.58 -16.69 -10.11
N VAL A 49 15.88 -15.41 -9.89
CA VAL A 49 15.99 -14.42 -10.96
C VAL A 49 17.05 -14.82 -11.97
N LYS A 50 18.26 -15.21 -11.51
CA LYS A 50 19.33 -15.69 -12.38
C LYS A 50 18.85 -16.87 -13.21
N LYS A 51 18.26 -17.90 -12.59
CA LYS A 51 17.76 -19.09 -13.29
C LYS A 51 16.77 -18.73 -14.41
N LYS A 52 15.82 -17.81 -14.16
CA LYS A 52 14.88 -17.33 -15.18
C LYS A 52 15.55 -16.46 -16.25
N MET A 53 16.55 -15.65 -15.88
CA MET A 53 17.32 -14.88 -16.86
C MET A 53 18.16 -15.77 -17.79
N TRP A 54 18.67 -16.89 -17.27
CA TRP A 54 19.37 -17.89 -18.07
C TRP A 54 18.43 -18.57 -19.06
N SER A 55 17.19 -18.89 -18.68
CA SER A 55 16.24 -19.57 -19.59
C SER A 55 15.84 -18.73 -20.81
N ILE A 56 15.78 -17.41 -20.65
CA ILE A 56 15.46 -16.46 -21.73
C ILE A 56 16.68 -16.00 -22.56
N LYS A 57 17.87 -16.54 -22.27
CA LYS A 57 19.11 -16.31 -23.04
C LYS A 57 19.50 -14.83 -23.22
N LEU A 58 19.28 -13.99 -22.20
CA LEU A 58 19.72 -12.59 -22.26
C LEU A 58 21.25 -12.47 -22.25
N PRO A 59 21.85 -11.50 -22.95
CA PRO A 59 23.27 -11.17 -22.81
C PRO A 59 23.68 -10.94 -21.36
N LEU A 60 24.86 -11.44 -20.97
CA LEU A 60 25.35 -11.38 -19.58
C LEU A 60 25.39 -9.95 -19.02
N ILE A 61 25.72 -8.97 -19.86
CA ILE A 61 25.74 -7.55 -19.47
C ILE A 61 24.33 -7.08 -19.08
N LEU A 62 23.30 -7.47 -19.83
CA LEU A 62 21.91 -7.13 -19.52
C LEU A 62 21.44 -7.85 -18.26
N GLN A 63 21.79 -9.14 -18.09
CA GLN A 63 21.48 -9.87 -16.85
C GLN A 63 22.03 -9.15 -15.62
N LYS A 64 23.31 -8.73 -15.65
CA LYS A 64 23.93 -7.96 -14.56
C LYS A 64 23.19 -6.65 -14.28
N LYS A 65 22.78 -5.93 -15.33
CA LYS A 65 22.02 -4.67 -15.18
C LYS A 65 20.64 -4.90 -14.57
N ILE A 66 19.92 -5.92 -15.01
CA ILE A 66 18.59 -6.23 -14.47
C ILE A 66 18.69 -6.73 -13.02
N ILE A 67 19.65 -7.59 -12.67
CA ILE A 67 19.86 -8.04 -11.27
C ILE A 67 20.13 -6.84 -10.35
N ARG A 68 20.98 -5.90 -10.77
CA ARG A 68 21.20 -4.65 -10.01
C ARG A 68 19.92 -3.84 -9.85
N SER A 69 19.11 -3.76 -10.90
CA SER A 69 17.81 -3.08 -10.82
C SER A 69 16.83 -3.79 -9.88
N MET A 70 16.81 -5.13 -9.87
CA MET A 70 15.98 -5.93 -8.97
C MET A 70 16.34 -5.69 -7.50
N ARG A 71 17.64 -5.54 -7.19
CA ARG A 71 18.07 -5.15 -5.83
C ARG A 71 17.42 -3.85 -5.37
N VAL A 72 17.33 -2.86 -6.25
CA VAL A 72 16.66 -1.58 -5.94
C VAL A 72 15.18 -1.78 -5.66
N LEU A 73 14.48 -2.57 -6.48
CA LEU A 73 13.07 -2.90 -6.26
C LEU A 73 12.85 -3.61 -4.91
N HIS A 74 13.72 -4.56 -4.56
CA HIS A 74 13.66 -5.26 -3.28
C HIS A 74 13.86 -4.34 -2.08
N VAL A 75 14.76 -3.36 -2.19
CA VAL A 75 14.95 -2.34 -1.14
C VAL A 75 13.69 -1.49 -1.00
N GLU A 76 13.13 -0.99 -2.11
CA GLU A 76 11.91 -0.19 -2.10
C GLU A 76 10.72 -0.94 -1.48
N ILE A 77 10.56 -2.24 -1.77
CA ILE A 77 9.56 -3.10 -1.14
C ILE A 77 9.83 -3.26 0.36
N GLY A 78 11.08 -3.46 0.74
CA GLY A 78 11.50 -3.56 2.13
C GLY A 78 11.14 -2.30 2.91
N GLU A 79 11.45 -1.13 2.36
CA GLU A 79 11.08 0.17 2.94
C GLU A 79 9.57 0.32 3.07
N TRP A 80 8.82 0.04 1.99
CA TRP A 80 7.36 0.08 2.05
C TRP A 80 6.81 -0.86 3.13
N LYS A 81 7.35 -2.07 3.29
CA LYS A 81 6.91 -3.00 4.34
C LYS A 81 7.25 -2.51 5.74
N LEU A 82 8.42 -1.89 5.93
CA LEU A 82 8.83 -1.32 7.21
C LEU A 82 7.90 -0.18 7.62
N ASP A 83 7.62 0.74 6.69
CA ASP A 83 6.71 1.88 6.86
C ASP A 83 5.30 1.43 7.33
N HIS A 84 4.86 0.23 6.92
CA HIS A 84 3.52 -0.30 7.21
C HIS A 84 3.54 -1.52 8.13
N SER A 85 4.65 -1.77 8.83
CA SER A 85 4.86 -2.99 9.63
C SER A 85 3.82 -3.20 10.73
N SER A 86 3.26 -2.12 11.28
CA SER A 86 2.17 -2.15 12.27
C SER A 86 0.86 -2.70 11.70
N ILE A 87 0.61 -2.48 10.41
CA ILE A 87 -0.59 -2.92 9.68
C ILE A 87 -0.36 -4.33 9.11
N LEU A 88 0.80 -4.54 8.50
CA LEU A 88 1.15 -5.76 7.77
C LEU A 88 1.59 -6.91 8.67
N LYS A 89 1.11 -6.97 9.92
CA LYS A 89 1.41 -8.10 10.83
C LYS A 89 1.15 -9.40 10.08
N TYR A 90 2.24 -10.07 9.68
CA TYR A 90 2.21 -11.13 8.69
C TYR A 90 1.43 -12.30 9.24
N THR A 91 0.20 -12.47 8.76
CA THR A 91 -0.55 -13.70 8.92
C THR A 91 -0.32 -14.51 7.65
N SER A 92 -0.10 -15.82 7.78
CA SER A 92 0.13 -16.74 6.65
C SER A 92 -1.07 -16.90 5.70
N VAL A 93 -2.15 -16.15 5.95
CA VAL A 93 -3.45 -16.27 5.28
C VAL A 93 -3.66 -15.13 4.27
N GLU A 94 -2.86 -14.06 4.33
CA GLU A 94 -3.07 -12.90 3.46
C GLU A 94 -2.41 -13.05 2.10
N PRO A 95 -3.11 -12.63 1.01
CA PRO A 95 -2.55 -12.69 -0.32
C PRO A 95 -1.38 -11.72 -0.50
N PRO A 96 -0.52 -11.98 -1.49
CA PRO A 96 0.61 -11.12 -1.79
C PRO A 96 0.16 -9.71 -2.18
N ILE A 97 0.94 -8.72 -1.76
CA ILE A 97 0.66 -7.31 -2.04
C ILE A 97 1.00 -7.03 -3.51
N LYS A 98 0.05 -6.43 -4.21
CA LYS A 98 0.22 -5.99 -5.58
C LYS A 98 0.79 -4.57 -5.61
N TYR A 99 2.11 -4.46 -5.74
CA TYR A 99 2.79 -3.17 -5.87
C TYR A 99 2.47 -2.52 -7.21
N VAL A 100 2.15 -1.23 -7.16
CA VAL A 100 2.01 -0.40 -8.36
C VAL A 100 3.30 0.39 -8.53
N TRP A 101 4.05 0.07 -9.58
CA TRP A 101 5.36 0.68 -9.83
C TRP A 101 5.26 1.96 -10.65
N LYS A 102 6.09 2.95 -10.32
CA LYS A 102 6.41 4.08 -11.19
C LYS A 102 7.47 3.68 -12.23
N GLY A 103 7.60 4.48 -13.29
CA GLY A 103 8.58 4.22 -14.35
C GLY A 103 10.04 4.26 -13.89
N ASP A 104 10.31 4.94 -12.77
CA ASP A 104 11.60 4.98 -12.10
C ASP A 104 11.81 3.79 -11.14
N GLY A 105 10.92 2.81 -11.07
CA GLY A 105 11.09 1.67 -10.18
C GLY A 105 10.88 1.96 -8.69
N THR A 106 10.35 3.13 -8.32
CA THR A 106 9.79 3.36 -6.98
C THR A 106 8.34 2.91 -6.93
N ILE A 107 7.82 2.63 -5.73
CA ILE A 107 6.42 2.27 -5.55
C ILE A 107 5.56 3.55 -5.62
N ASP A 108 4.51 3.51 -6.44
CA ASP A 108 3.40 4.46 -6.36
C ASP A 108 2.61 4.15 -5.08
N ARG A 109 3.05 4.74 -3.98
CA ARG A 109 2.54 4.47 -2.62
C ARG A 109 1.02 4.66 -2.54
N LEU A 110 0.48 5.73 -3.13
CA LEU A 110 -0.96 6.01 -3.13
C LEU A 110 -1.74 4.95 -3.91
N LYS A 111 -1.32 4.60 -5.13
CA LYS A 111 -2.03 3.59 -5.93
C LYS A 111 -1.90 2.19 -5.33
N THR A 112 -0.75 1.87 -4.75
CA THR A 112 -0.51 0.60 -4.05
C THR A 112 -1.40 0.49 -2.83
N ALA A 113 -1.44 1.53 -2.00
CA ALA A 113 -2.33 1.58 -0.85
C ALA A 113 -3.79 1.46 -1.30
N MET A 114 -4.22 2.20 -2.33
CA MET A 114 -5.56 2.09 -2.90
C MET A 114 -5.89 0.66 -3.38
N SER A 115 -4.96 0.01 -4.08
CA SER A 115 -5.12 -1.39 -4.49
C SER A 115 -5.25 -2.33 -3.30
N TYR A 116 -4.53 -2.07 -2.20
CA TYR A 116 -4.61 -2.84 -0.97
C TYR A 116 -5.99 -2.68 -0.30
N ILE A 117 -6.46 -1.46 -0.11
CA ILE A 117 -7.78 -1.21 0.52
C ILE A 117 -8.94 -1.74 -0.34
N GLN A 118 -8.82 -1.76 -1.67
CA GLN A 118 -9.89 -2.28 -2.53
C GLN A 118 -9.96 -3.81 -2.56
N ASN A 119 -8.91 -4.51 -2.16
CA ASN A 119 -8.88 -5.95 -2.17
C ASN A 119 -9.55 -6.54 -0.92
N GLU A 120 -10.74 -7.13 -1.09
CA GLU A 120 -11.55 -7.67 -0.01
C GLU A 120 -11.02 -8.95 0.65
N SER A 121 -10.00 -9.57 0.05
CA SER A 121 -9.31 -10.71 0.66
C SER A 121 -8.42 -10.33 1.86
N TYR A 122 -8.12 -9.03 2.05
CA TYR A 122 -7.43 -8.54 3.24
C TYR A 122 -8.40 -8.27 4.39
N ASP A 123 -7.91 -8.44 5.63
CA ASP A 123 -8.68 -8.14 6.84
C ASP A 123 -9.22 -6.70 6.83
N LEU A 124 -10.50 -6.54 7.18
CA LEU A 124 -11.19 -5.25 7.18
C LEU A 124 -10.49 -4.24 8.10
N SER A 125 -9.94 -4.67 9.23
CA SER A 125 -9.23 -3.80 10.18
C SER A 125 -7.92 -3.30 9.61
N LYS A 126 -7.19 -4.14 8.87
CA LYS A 126 -5.95 -3.74 8.18
C LYS A 126 -6.23 -2.80 7.01
N ARG A 127 -7.25 -3.11 6.20
CA ARG A 127 -7.74 -2.22 5.13
C ARG A 127 -8.09 -0.85 5.71
N PHE A 128 -8.84 -0.80 6.81
CA PHE A 128 -9.18 0.45 7.48
C PHE A 128 -7.95 1.23 7.97
N GLN A 129 -6.98 0.56 8.60
CA GLN A 129 -5.73 1.21 9.03
C GLN A 129 -4.92 1.76 7.85
N MET A 130 -4.84 1.02 6.74
CA MET A 130 -4.19 1.49 5.51
C MET A 130 -4.90 2.73 4.94
N ALA A 131 -6.25 2.73 4.93
CA ALA A 131 -7.04 3.89 4.52
C ALA A 131 -6.76 5.12 5.38
N ARG A 132 -6.60 4.92 6.70
CA ARG A 132 -6.22 5.99 7.64
C ARG A 132 -4.85 6.58 7.32
N VAL A 133 -3.82 5.74 7.14
CA VAL A 133 -2.45 6.18 6.86
C VAL A 133 -2.37 7.06 5.60
N TYR A 134 -3.16 6.75 4.58
CA TYR A 134 -3.15 7.48 3.30
C TYR A 134 -4.29 8.50 3.13
N TRP A 135 -5.06 8.80 4.18
CA TRP A 135 -6.18 9.75 4.15
C TRP A 135 -7.26 9.45 3.10
N PHE A 136 -7.54 8.17 2.85
CA PHE A 136 -8.65 7.74 2.01
C PHE A 136 -9.98 7.82 2.77
N HIS A 137 -10.47 9.05 2.96
CA HIS A 137 -11.57 9.36 3.87
C HIS A 137 -12.86 8.60 3.58
N LYS A 138 -13.26 8.49 2.31
CA LYS A 138 -14.53 7.87 1.92
C LYS A 138 -14.49 6.37 2.19
N GLU A 139 -13.38 5.75 1.83
CA GLU A 139 -13.10 4.33 2.00
C GLU A 139 -13.02 3.98 3.49
N ALA A 140 -12.30 4.78 4.27
CA ALA A 140 -12.19 4.61 5.72
C ALA A 140 -13.56 4.74 6.42
N GLU A 141 -14.38 5.72 6.03
CA GLU A 141 -15.72 5.90 6.58
C GLU A 141 -16.63 4.70 6.26
N GLN A 142 -16.60 4.22 5.02
CA GLN A 142 -17.37 3.05 4.60
C GLN A 142 -16.95 1.80 5.37
N MET A 143 -15.64 1.57 5.53
CA MET A 143 -15.11 0.45 6.31
C MET A 143 -15.52 0.54 7.77
N TRP A 144 -15.46 1.74 8.37
CA TRP A 144 -15.86 1.96 9.76
C TRP A 144 -17.34 1.63 10.01
N LYS A 145 -18.23 2.02 9.08
CA LYS A 145 -19.66 1.72 9.19
C LYS A 145 -19.96 0.22 9.14
N ASN A 146 -19.18 -0.52 8.36
CA ASN A 146 -19.37 -1.96 8.17
C ASN A 146 -18.61 -2.81 9.20
N MET A 147 -17.84 -2.20 10.09
CA MET A 147 -16.97 -2.90 11.03
C MET A 147 -17.71 -3.27 12.33
N PRO A 148 -17.55 -4.51 12.84
CA PRO A 148 -18.14 -4.93 14.11
C PRO A 148 -17.69 -4.06 15.30
N ASP A 149 -18.59 -3.85 16.27
CA ASP A 149 -18.36 -3.01 17.46
C ASP A 149 -17.17 -3.46 18.31
N THR A 150 -16.94 -4.76 18.38
CA THR A 150 -15.79 -5.37 19.09
C THR A 150 -14.48 -4.95 18.42
N THR A 151 -14.41 -5.05 17.09
CA THR A 151 -13.25 -4.64 16.30
C THR A 151 -13.01 -3.13 16.38
N ARG A 152 -14.06 -2.31 16.30
CA ARG A 152 -13.97 -0.85 16.43
C ARG A 152 -13.40 -0.43 17.78
N ARG A 153 -13.86 -1.06 18.87
CA ARG A 153 -13.35 -0.80 20.23
C ARG A 153 -11.88 -1.14 20.36
N ASN A 154 -11.46 -2.29 19.84
CA ASN A 154 -10.06 -2.70 19.86
C ASN A 154 -9.18 -1.71 19.11
N LEU A 155 -9.58 -1.25 17.92
CA LEU A 155 -8.81 -0.27 17.16
C LEU A 155 -8.73 1.08 17.86
N SER A 156 -9.80 1.53 18.53
CA SER A 156 -9.81 2.79 19.27
C SER A 156 -8.97 2.80 20.55
N ALA A 157 -8.57 1.63 21.06
CA ALA A 157 -7.81 1.47 22.29
C ALA A 157 -6.28 1.50 22.09
N PHE A 158 -5.80 1.41 20.84
CA PHE A 158 -4.37 1.46 20.48
C PHE A 158 -3.88 2.88 20.13
N ASP A 159 -4.73 3.91 20.27
CA ASP A 159 -4.51 5.25 19.70
C ASP A 159 -4.09 6.28 20.77
N GLU A 160 -2.78 6.38 21.06
CA GLU A 160 -2.16 7.52 21.78
C GLU A 160 -1.41 8.52 20.85
N ASP A 161 -1.43 8.32 19.53
CA ASP A 161 -0.74 9.21 18.59
C ASP A 161 -1.61 10.41 18.14
N ASP A 162 -1.02 11.61 18.21
CA ASP A 162 -1.58 12.94 17.89
C ASP A 162 -2.31 13.01 16.51
N ILE A 163 -1.85 12.21 15.53
CA ILE A 163 -2.45 12.12 14.19
C ILE A 163 -3.87 11.55 14.23
N PHE A 164 -4.18 10.64 15.16
CA PHE A 164 -5.54 10.12 15.30
C PHE A 164 -6.48 11.11 15.98
N CYS A 165 -6.01 11.88 16.96
CA CYS A 165 -6.78 12.98 17.52
C CYS A 165 -7.14 13.99 16.44
N GLN A 166 -6.19 14.33 15.56
CA GLN A 166 -6.45 15.19 14.40
C GLN A 166 -7.44 14.55 13.42
N TRP A 167 -7.33 13.25 13.14
CA TRP A 167 -8.27 12.52 12.26
C TRP A 167 -9.68 12.41 12.86
N LYS A 168 -9.80 12.09 14.14
CA LYS A 168 -11.07 12.01 14.88
C LYS A 168 -11.73 13.38 14.97
N CYS A 169 -10.97 14.43 15.25
CA CYS A 169 -11.44 15.80 15.22
C CYS A 169 -11.87 16.23 13.81
N ALA A 170 -11.06 15.98 12.79
CA ALA A 170 -11.40 16.29 11.40
C ALA A 170 -12.65 15.54 10.93
N MET A 171 -12.78 14.26 11.27
CA MET A 171 -13.93 13.45 10.90
C MET A 171 -15.19 13.85 11.65
N ASN A 172 -15.11 14.15 12.95
CA ASN A 172 -16.24 14.67 13.72
C ASN A 172 -16.70 16.04 13.18
N ASN A 173 -15.76 16.92 12.84
CA ASN A 173 -16.05 18.23 12.24
C ASN A 173 -16.70 18.08 10.86
N TRP A 174 -16.22 17.15 10.03
CA TRP A 174 -16.80 16.88 8.72
C TRP A 174 -18.21 16.27 8.82
N ILE A 175 -18.44 15.33 9.74
CA ILE A 175 -19.77 14.77 10.03
C ILE A 175 -20.72 15.87 10.51
N ALA A 176 -20.27 16.76 11.40
CA ALA A 176 -21.06 17.90 11.86
C ALA A 176 -21.41 18.86 10.72
N LEU A 177 -20.45 19.15 9.82
CA LEU A 177 -20.67 19.98 8.64
C LEU A 177 -21.73 19.36 7.71
N ILE A 178 -21.67 18.05 7.45
CA ILE A 178 -22.68 17.36 6.63
C ILE A 178 -24.06 17.42 7.28
N LYS A 179 -24.14 17.18 8.59
CA LYS A 179 -25.41 17.26 9.35
C LYS A 179 -26.02 18.66 9.32
N SER A 180 -25.19 19.71 9.43
CA SER A 180 -25.65 21.10 9.33
C SER A 180 -26.21 21.42 7.95
N LYS A 181 -25.49 21.06 6.87
CA LYS A 181 -25.95 21.29 5.49
C LYS A 181 -27.20 20.51 5.13
N THR A 182 -27.36 19.30 5.66
CA THR A 182 -28.60 18.50 5.46
C THR A 182 -29.78 19.02 6.30
N ALA A 183 -29.55 19.61 7.47
CA ALA A 183 -30.58 20.27 8.26
C ALA A 183 -31.06 21.58 7.61
N ASP A 184 -30.15 22.33 6.95
CA ASP A 184 -30.50 23.56 6.23
C ASP A 184 -31.30 23.27 4.96
N TRP A 185 -30.95 22.21 4.22
CA TRP A 185 -31.74 21.75 3.06
C TRP A 185 -33.17 21.33 3.44
N LYS A 186 -33.33 20.63 4.57
CA LYS A 186 -34.66 20.26 5.07
C LYS A 186 -35.46 21.50 5.47
N ARG A 187 -34.85 22.48 6.14
CA ARG A 187 -35.52 23.74 6.50
C ARG A 187 -36.00 24.53 5.28
N HIS A 188 -35.21 24.60 4.20
CA HIS A 188 -35.65 25.25 2.96
C HIS A 188 -36.81 24.50 2.28
N LEU A 189 -36.78 23.17 2.21
CA LEU A 189 -37.87 22.37 1.63
C LEU A 189 -39.19 22.47 2.42
N PHE A 190 -39.14 22.60 3.74
CA PHE A 190 -40.34 22.79 4.57
C PHE A 190 -40.85 24.25 4.59
N SER A 191 -40.00 25.24 4.29
CA SER A 191 -40.41 26.64 4.17
C SER A 191 -41.16 26.98 2.88
N HIS A 192 -41.13 26.11 1.87
CA HIS A 192 -41.87 26.28 0.59
C HIS A 192 -43.11 25.38 0.46
N ARG A 193 -43.49 24.69 1.54
CA ARG A 193 -44.72 23.87 1.60
C ARG A 193 -45.82 24.47 2.49
N LEU A 194 -45.57 25.63 3.08
CA LEU A 194 -46.49 26.35 3.97
C LEU A 194 -46.76 27.79 3.51
N SER A 195 -46.54 28.10 2.24
CA SER A 195 -46.92 29.37 1.59
C SER A 195 -47.95 29.13 0.52
#